data_AF-A0A1F8KMN2-F1
#
_entry.id   AF-A0A1F8KMN2-F1
#
_cell.length_a   1.000
_cell.length_b   1.000
_cell.length_c   1.000
_cell.angle_alpha   90.00
_cell.angle_beta   90.00
_cell.angle_gamma   90.00
#
_symmetry.space_group_name_H-M   'P 1'
#
loop_
_entity.id
_entity.type
_entity.pdbx_description
1 polymer ?
#
loop_
_entity_poly.entity_id
_entity_poly.type
_entity_poly.pdbx_seq_one_letter_code
_entity_poly.pdbx_strand_id
1 'polypeptide(L)'
;MNISDSVSLILGLLLSLGGFILVVLIILGVLIIYLAVYLYQKDQKEERACELYVNQIMQSVPVDKQMIFLMQYNGKKKNPILALLLAYFLGGFGAHKFYIGQNDLGIIYLLFCWTGFPSLIALIECFWISSVISKINRRKALEIATLIGGGSLNMYM
;
A
#
# COMPACT_ATOMS: atom_id res chain seq x y z
N MET A 1 -55.34 5.27 -19.21
CA MET A 1 -54.21 6.12 -18.81
C MET A 1 -53.86 6.98 -20.01
N ASN A 2 -53.87 8.31 -19.87
CA ASN A 2 -53.58 9.18 -21.00
C ASN A 2 -52.08 9.18 -21.30
N ILE A 3 -51.69 9.52 -22.53
CA ILE A 3 -50.27 9.55 -22.94
C ILE A 3 -49.48 10.54 -22.06
N SER A 4 -50.09 11.68 -21.70
CA SER A 4 -49.52 12.67 -20.78
C SER A 4 -49.22 12.10 -19.39
N ASP A 5 -50.10 11.24 -18.86
CA ASP A 5 -49.95 10.64 -17.53
C ASP A 5 -48.86 9.57 -17.54
N SER A 6 -48.70 8.87 -18.66
CA SER A 6 -47.64 7.89 -18.85
C SER A 6 -46.26 8.56 -18.97
N VAL A 7 -46.19 9.71 -19.64
CA VAL A 7 -44.96 10.51 -19.81
C VAL A 7 -44.49 11.10 -18.48
N SER A 8 -45.40 11.67 -17.67
CA SER A 8 -45.04 12.24 -16.36
C SER A 8 -44.54 11.19 -15.36
N LEU A 9 -45.13 9.98 -15.39
CA LEU A 9 -44.70 8.83 -14.59
C LEU A 9 -43.28 8.40 -14.96
N ILE A 10 -42.97 8.29 -16.26
CA ILE A 10 -41.62 7.91 -16.73
C ILE A 10 -40.60 9.01 -16.39
N LEU A 11 -40.95 10.29 -16.54
CA LEU A 11 -40.07 11.41 -16.20
C LEU A 11 -39.76 11.46 -14.69
N GLY A 12 -40.76 11.22 -13.83
CA GLY A 12 -40.58 11.11 -12.38
C GLY A 12 -39.74 9.90 -11.97
N LEU A 13 -39.88 8.76 -12.67
CA LEU A 13 -39.05 7.57 -12.45
C LEU A 13 -37.59 7.83 -12.87
N LEU A 14 -37.35 8.49 -14.01
CA LEU A 14 -36.00 8.83 -14.48
C LEU A 14 -35.30 9.85 -13.55
N LEU A 15 -36.03 10.86 -13.06
CA LEU A 15 -35.51 11.83 -12.09
C LEU A 15 -35.18 11.18 -10.74
N SER A 16 -36.00 10.22 -10.28
CA SER A 16 -35.76 9.50 -9.03
C SER A 16 -34.64 8.45 -9.14
N LEU A 17 -34.54 7.73 -10.26
CA LEU A 17 -33.43 6.82 -10.57
C LEU A 17 -32.10 7.59 -10.72
N GLY A 18 -32.10 8.74 -11.39
CA GLY A 18 -30.93 9.61 -11.52
C GLY A 18 -30.46 10.16 -10.17
N GLY A 19 -31.40 10.58 -9.31
CA GLY A 19 -31.10 11.01 -7.94
C GLY A 19 -30.50 9.88 -7.08
N PHE A 20 -31.03 8.66 -7.18
CA PHE A 20 -30.49 7.51 -6.47
C PHE A 20 -29.05 7.18 -6.90
N ILE A 21 -28.79 7.16 -8.21
CA ILE A 21 -27.43 6.93 -8.75
C ILE A 21 -26.47 7.99 -8.24
N LEU A 22 -26.86 9.28 -8.26
CA LEU A 22 -26.04 10.37 -7.75
C LEU A 22 -25.70 10.18 -6.26
N VAL A 23 -26.70 9.84 -5.43
CA VAL A 23 -26.50 9.59 -4.00
C VAL A 23 -25.56 8.41 -3.76
N VAL A 24 -25.71 7.32 -4.52
CA VAL A 24 -24.81 6.16 -4.45
C VAL A 24 -23.37 6.56 -4.82
N LEU A 25 -23.17 7.34 -5.88
CA LEU A 25 -21.84 7.81 -6.27
C LEU A 25 -21.20 8.71 -5.20
N ILE A 26 -21.99 9.59 -4.56
CA ILE A 26 -21.50 10.43 -3.45
C ILE A 26 -21.08 9.56 -2.27
N ILE A 27 -21.89 8.57 -1.88
CA ILE A 27 -21.59 7.65 -0.78
C ILE A 27 -20.30 6.85 -1.08
N LEU A 28 -20.18 6.32 -2.30
CA LEU A 28 -18.97 5.60 -2.73
C LEU A 28 -17.74 6.52 -2.74
N GLY A 29 -17.89 7.76 -3.21
CA GLY A 29 -16.81 8.75 -3.20
C GLY A 29 -16.34 9.07 -1.78
N VAL A 30 -17.27 9.33 -0.85
CA VAL A 30 -16.96 9.57 0.56
C VAL A 30 -16.30 8.34 1.20
N LEU A 31 -16.78 7.13 0.89
CA LEU A 31 -16.19 5.88 1.36
C LEU A 31 -14.76 5.70 0.86
N ILE A 32 -14.50 5.98 -0.42
CA ILE A 32 -13.15 5.89 -1.02
C ILE A 32 -12.22 6.90 -0.35
N ILE A 33 -12.67 8.14 -0.13
CA ILE A 33 -11.87 9.17 0.56
C ILE A 33 -11.57 8.73 2.00
N TYR A 34 -12.57 8.22 2.74
CA TYR A 34 -12.37 7.70 4.08
C TYR A 34 -11.34 6.57 4.12
N LEU A 35 -11.45 5.59 3.22
CA LEU A 35 -10.49 4.49 3.10
C LEU A 35 -9.09 4.98 2.73
N ALA A 36 -8.97 5.93 1.81
CA ALA A 36 -7.69 6.52 1.41
C ALA A 36 -7.03 7.25 2.59
N VAL A 37 -7.79 8.04 3.34
CA VAL A 37 -7.29 8.73 4.55
C VAL A 37 -6.90 7.71 5.63
N TYR A 38 -7.70 6.66 5.83
CA TYR A 38 -7.38 5.58 6.77
C TYR A 38 -6.06 4.88 6.40
N LEU A 39 -5.87 4.53 5.13
CA LEU A 39 -4.64 3.90 4.64
C LEU A 39 -3.43 4.84 4.76
N TYR A 40 -3.60 6.12 4.43
CA TYR A 40 -2.53 7.11 4.56
C TYR A 40 -2.10 7.30 6.02
N GLN A 41 -3.05 7.38 6.95
CA GLN A 41 -2.74 7.49 8.38
C GLN A 41 -2.09 6.21 8.93
N LYS A 42 -2.52 5.03 8.46
CA LYS A 42 -1.89 3.75 8.81
C LYS A 42 -0.44 3.72 8.35
N ASP A 43 -0.19 4.08 7.10
CA ASP A 43 1.13 4.09 6.49
C ASP A 43 2.11 5.02 7.23
N GLN A 44 1.69 6.24 7.52
CA GLN A 44 2.46 7.21 8.31
C GLN A 44 2.82 6.69 9.72
N LYS A 45 1.91 5.98 10.39
CA LYS A 45 2.19 5.40 11.70
C LYS A 45 3.23 4.28 11.61
N GLU A 46 3.14 3.43 10.59
CA GLU A 46 4.08 2.33 10.38
C GLU A 46 5.47 2.82 9.97
N GLU A 47 5.55 3.81 9.08
CA GLU A 47 6.82 4.40 8.66
C GLU A 47 7.53 5.08 9.84
N ARG A 48 6.82 5.88 10.64
CA ARG A 48 7.38 6.48 11.86
C ARG A 48 7.92 5.43 12.83
N ALA A 49 7.18 4.33 13.04
CA ALA A 49 7.64 3.23 13.89
C ALA A 49 8.89 2.55 13.31
N CYS A 50 9.00 2.43 11.98
CA CYS A 50 10.19 1.91 11.31
C CYS A 50 11.38 2.86 11.46
N GLU A 51 11.18 4.17 11.33
CA GLU A 51 12.23 5.17 11.50
C GLU A 51 12.78 5.21 12.92
N LEU A 52 11.90 5.12 13.93
CA LEU A 52 12.34 4.99 15.34
C LEU A 52 13.21 3.75 15.55
N TYR A 53 12.82 2.60 14.99
CA TYR A 53 13.60 1.37 15.06
C TYR A 53 14.96 1.50 14.35
N VAL A 54 15.01 2.14 13.18
CA VAL A 54 16.25 2.37 12.43
C VAL A 54 17.17 3.33 13.19
N ASN A 55 16.62 4.39 13.80
CA ASN A 55 17.40 5.32 14.61
C ASN A 55 18.00 4.62 15.84
N GLN A 56 17.29 3.67 16.45
CA GLN A 56 17.82 2.83 17.52
C GLN A 56 18.99 1.95 17.03
N ILE A 57 18.86 1.32 15.86
CA ILE A 57 19.95 0.56 15.25
C ILE A 57 21.15 1.46 14.93
N MET A 58 20.91 2.65 14.38
CA MET A 58 21.99 3.58 14.04
C MET A 58 22.80 3.98 15.28
N GLN A 59 22.13 4.15 16.43
CA GLN A 59 22.79 4.44 17.71
C GLN A 59 23.59 3.24 18.26
N SER A 60 23.24 2.00 17.89
CA SER A 60 23.99 0.80 18.28
C SER A 60 25.19 0.50 17.37
N VAL A 61 25.28 1.16 16.21
CA VAL A 61 26.42 1.08 15.29
C VAL A 61 27.54 2.02 15.76
N PRO A 62 28.83 1.59 15.72
CA PRO A 62 29.97 2.45 16.05
C PRO A 62 29.95 3.78 15.27
N VAL A 63 30.34 4.89 15.91
CA VAL A 63 30.18 6.25 15.38
C VAL A 63 30.87 6.44 14.02
N ASP A 64 32.05 5.85 13.85
CA ASP A 64 32.82 5.82 12.60
C ASP A 64 32.07 5.14 11.44
N LYS A 65 31.11 4.26 11.75
CA LYS A 65 30.36 3.43 10.81
C LYS A 65 28.92 3.90 10.56
N GLN A 66 28.43 4.89 11.30
CA GLN A 66 27.05 5.38 11.14
C GLN A 66 26.80 5.95 9.75
N MET A 67 27.78 6.64 9.17
CA MET A 67 27.65 7.20 7.82
C MET A 67 27.51 6.11 6.74
N ILE A 68 28.32 5.05 6.81
CA ILE A 68 28.23 3.95 5.83
C ILE A 68 26.93 3.15 6.02
N PHE A 69 26.47 2.99 7.26
CA PHE A 69 25.15 2.43 7.54
C PHE A 69 24.04 3.25 6.87
N LEU A 70 24.01 4.57 7.08
CA LEU A 70 22.96 5.44 6.54
C LEU A 70 22.97 5.45 5.00
N MET A 71 24.15 5.50 4.37
CA MET A 71 24.27 5.43 2.91
C MET A 71 23.74 4.10 2.36
N GLN A 72 24.12 2.97 2.96
CA GLN A 72 23.63 1.65 2.53
C GLN A 72 22.13 1.49 2.78
N TYR A 73 21.64 1.93 3.95
CA TYR A 73 20.24 1.83 4.31
C TYR A 73 19.36 2.66 3.39
N ASN A 74 19.70 3.92 3.16
CA ASN A 74 18.94 4.80 2.25
C ASN A 74 18.94 4.28 0.82
N GLY A 75 20.04 3.66 0.35
CA GLY A 75 20.09 3.03 -0.97
C GLY A 75 19.26 1.76 -1.12
N LYS A 76 18.84 1.12 0.00
CA LYS A 76 18.03 -0.10 0.00
C LYS A 76 16.61 0.10 0.54
N LYS A 77 16.32 1.21 1.25
CA LYS A 77 14.99 1.54 1.78
C LYS A 77 13.96 1.58 0.65
N LYS A 78 12.82 0.93 0.89
CA LYS A 78 11.66 0.94 0.01
C LYS A 78 10.61 1.90 0.57
N ASN A 79 9.89 2.60 -0.31
CA ASN A 79 8.83 3.51 0.06
C ASN A 79 7.48 2.77 0.06
N PRO A 80 6.74 2.76 1.18
CA PRO A 80 5.50 2.01 1.28
C PRO A 80 4.34 2.66 0.49
N ILE A 81 4.30 3.99 0.40
CA ILE A 81 3.34 4.74 -0.44
C ILE A 81 3.53 4.38 -1.91
N LEU A 82 4.77 4.26 -2.39
CA LEU A 82 5.02 3.82 -3.76
C LEU A 82 4.49 2.40 -3.98
N ALA A 83 4.72 1.48 -3.05
CA ALA A 83 4.19 0.12 -3.15
C ALA A 83 2.65 0.08 -3.16
N LEU A 84 2.00 0.94 -2.36
CA LEU A 84 0.54 1.12 -2.34
C LEU A 84 0.02 1.63 -3.69
N LEU A 85 0.69 2.63 -4.25
CA LEU A 85 0.33 3.21 -5.54
C LEU A 85 0.46 2.17 -6.67
N LEU A 86 1.55 1.39 -6.65
CA LEU A 86 1.76 0.29 -7.59
C LEU A 86 0.69 -0.80 -7.45
N ALA A 87 0.29 -1.13 -6.22
CA ALA A 87 -0.75 -2.14 -5.97
C ALA A 87 -2.13 -1.66 -6.43
N TYR A 88 -2.44 -0.37 -6.28
CA TYR A 88 -3.72 0.20 -6.67
C TYR A 88 -3.85 0.35 -8.20
N PHE A 89 -2.84 0.91 -8.87
CA PHE A 89 -2.90 1.18 -10.31
C PHE A 89 -2.47 -0.01 -11.18
N LEU A 90 -1.43 -0.75 -10.75
CA LEU A 90 -0.82 -1.84 -11.49
C LEU A 90 -0.97 -3.20 -10.78
N GLY A 91 -1.90 -3.31 -9.82
CA GLY A 91 -2.13 -4.52 -9.03
C GLY A 91 -2.47 -5.74 -9.87
N GLY A 92 -3.28 -5.58 -10.92
CA GLY A 92 -3.63 -6.66 -11.84
C GLY A 92 -2.45 -7.25 -12.60
N PHE A 93 -1.38 -6.47 -12.81
CA PHE A 93 -0.14 -6.92 -13.44
C PHE A 93 0.90 -7.42 -12.43
N GLY A 94 0.66 -7.23 -11.12
CA GLY A 94 1.59 -7.66 -10.07
C GLY A 94 2.81 -6.75 -9.87
N ALA A 95 2.80 -5.51 -10.35
CA ALA A 95 3.97 -4.62 -10.27
C ALA A 95 4.45 -4.37 -8.82
N HIS A 96 3.52 -4.32 -7.86
CA HIS A 96 3.84 -4.18 -6.43
C HIS A 96 4.64 -5.37 -5.90
N LYS A 97 4.45 -6.59 -6.44
CA LYS A 97 5.25 -7.77 -6.06
C LYS A 97 6.69 -7.67 -6.54
N PHE A 98 6.89 -7.22 -7.78
CA PHE A 98 8.22 -6.95 -8.33
C PHE A 98 8.96 -5.85 -7.56
N TYR A 99 8.26 -4.79 -7.15
CA TYR A 99 8.86 -3.71 -6.35
C TYR A 99 9.47 -4.20 -5.01
N ILE A 100 8.78 -5.16 -4.39
CA ILE A 100 9.12 -5.77 -3.10
C ILE A 100 10.20 -6.85 -3.23
N GLY A 101 10.50 -7.28 -4.46
CA GLY A 101 11.45 -8.37 -4.75
C GLY A 101 10.83 -9.76 -4.67
N GLN A 102 9.49 -9.87 -4.69
CA GLN A 102 8.76 -11.14 -4.77
C GLN A 102 8.47 -11.49 -6.23
N ASN A 103 9.53 -11.73 -7.01
CA ASN A 103 9.42 -11.91 -8.47
C ASN A 103 8.58 -13.13 -8.85
N ASP A 104 8.68 -14.22 -8.08
CA ASP A 104 7.92 -15.44 -8.34
C ASP A 104 6.41 -15.17 -8.29
N LEU A 105 5.96 -14.40 -7.30
CA LEU A 105 4.56 -13.98 -7.17
C LEU A 105 4.17 -12.95 -8.25
N GLY A 106 5.08 -12.04 -8.61
CA GLY A 106 4.84 -11.10 -9.71
C GLY A 106 4.59 -11.80 -11.04
N ILE A 107 5.36 -12.85 -11.35
CA ILE A 107 5.19 -13.65 -12.57
C ILE A 107 3.83 -14.36 -12.56
N ILE A 108 3.43 -14.93 -11.42
CA ILE A 108 2.10 -15.55 -11.28
C ILE A 108 0.99 -14.52 -11.57
N TYR A 109 1.09 -13.31 -11.02
CA TYR A 109 0.11 -12.25 -11.28
C TYR A 109 0.05 -11.89 -12.76
N LEU A 110 1.20 -11.80 -13.42
CA LEU A 110 1.29 -11.47 -14.84
C LEU A 110 0.72 -12.59 -15.74
N LEU A 111 0.89 -13.86 -15.37
CA LEU A 111 0.30 -14.99 -16.10
C LEU A 111 -1.23 -15.07 -15.94
N PHE A 112 -1.76 -14.66 -14.78
CA PHE A 112 -3.19 -14.67 -14.49
C PHE A 112 -3.88 -13.32 -14.73
N CYS A 113 -3.18 -12.29 -15.21
CA CYS A 113 -3.72 -10.92 -15.30
C CYS A 113 -4.99 -10.82 -16.17
N TRP A 114 -5.10 -11.68 -17.19
CA TRP A 114 -6.26 -11.78 -18.08
C TRP A 114 -7.55 -12.28 -17.41
N THR A 115 -7.45 -12.93 -16.24
CA THR A 115 -8.62 -13.43 -15.49
C THR A 115 -9.31 -12.34 -14.67
N GLY A 116 -8.69 -11.16 -14.50
CA GLY A 116 -9.18 -10.10 -13.60
C GLY A 116 -9.08 -10.42 -12.11
N PHE A 117 -8.84 -11.69 -11.75
CA PHE A 117 -8.68 -12.15 -10.36
C PHE A 117 -7.48 -11.52 -9.64
N PRO A 118 -6.29 -11.37 -10.27
CA PRO A 118 -5.15 -10.71 -9.63
C PRO A 118 -5.44 -9.26 -9.21
N SER A 119 -6.29 -8.54 -9.96
CA SER A 119 -6.68 -7.17 -9.62
C SER A 119 -7.48 -7.12 -8.32
N LEU A 120 -8.40 -8.06 -8.10
CA LEU A 120 -9.18 -8.14 -6.86
C LEU A 120 -8.29 -8.49 -5.66
N ILE A 121 -7.37 -9.44 -5.84
CA ILE A 121 -6.40 -9.78 -4.78
C ILE A 121 -5.53 -8.57 -4.47
N ALA A 122 -5.01 -7.87 -5.47
CA ALA A 122 -4.14 -6.71 -5.27
C ALA A 122 -4.83 -5.57 -4.50
N LEU A 123 -6.13 -5.36 -4.69
CA LEU A 123 -6.91 -4.41 -3.90
C LEU A 123 -6.96 -4.80 -2.42
N ILE A 124 -7.11 -6.08 -2.09
CA ILE A 124 -7.04 -6.57 -0.72
C ILE A 124 -5.61 -6.42 -0.19
N GLU A 125 -4.61 -6.67 -1.04
CA GLU A 125 -3.21 -6.55 -0.64
C GLU A 125 -2.77 -5.13 -0.31
N CYS A 126 -3.41 -4.14 -0.91
CA CYS A 126 -3.24 -2.72 -0.63
C CYS A 126 -3.33 -2.43 0.89
N PHE A 127 -4.19 -3.14 1.62
CA PHE A 127 -4.37 -2.92 3.06
C PHE A 127 -3.18 -3.37 3.93
N TRP A 128 -2.38 -4.34 3.51
CA TRP A 128 -1.26 -4.87 4.31
C TRP A 128 0.11 -4.70 3.66
N ILE A 129 0.19 -4.14 2.45
CA ILE A 129 1.45 -3.92 1.73
C ILE A 129 2.41 -3.01 2.48
N SER A 130 1.91 -1.96 3.14
CA SER A 130 2.72 -1.05 3.97
C SER A 130 3.41 -1.81 5.11
N SER A 131 2.69 -2.73 5.76
CA SER A 131 3.22 -3.55 6.85
C SER A 131 4.29 -4.51 6.36
N VAL A 132 4.18 -5.02 5.13
CA VAL A 132 5.20 -5.84 4.48
C VAL A 132 6.46 -5.02 4.17
N ILE A 133 6.30 -3.82 3.59
CA ILE A 133 7.42 -2.92 3.29
C ILE A 133 8.17 -2.52 4.57
N SER A 134 7.44 -2.14 5.62
CA SER A 134 8.01 -1.81 6.92
C SER A 134 8.86 -2.96 7.47
N LYS A 135 8.39 -4.22 7.37
CA LYS A 135 9.18 -5.39 7.77
C LYS A 135 10.45 -5.56 6.94
N ILE A 136 10.39 -5.32 5.64
CA ILE A 136 11.56 -5.43 4.75
C ILE A 136 12.59 -4.35 5.08
N ASN A 137 12.15 -3.11 5.26
CA ASN A 137 13.03 -2.01 5.65
C ASN A 137 13.71 -2.29 6.99
N ARG A 138 12.98 -2.80 7.99
CA ARG A 138 13.55 -3.21 9.29
C ARG A 138 14.60 -4.32 9.13
N ARG A 139 14.28 -5.36 8.34
CA ARG A 139 15.24 -6.46 8.07
C ARG A 139 16.50 -5.96 7.38
N LYS A 140 16.36 -5.04 6.42
CA LYS A 140 17.51 -4.46 5.70
C LYS A 140 18.36 -3.58 6.61
N ALA A 141 17.75 -2.79 7.50
CA ALA A 141 18.47 -2.05 8.52
C ALA A 141 19.28 -2.99 9.41
N LEU A 142 18.66 -4.06 9.93
CA LEU A 142 19.35 -5.04 10.76
C LEU A 142 20.50 -5.72 10.02
N GLU A 143 20.25 -6.21 8.80
CA GLU A 143 21.26 -6.84 7.94
C GLU A 143 22.48 -5.92 7.76
N ILE A 144 22.27 -4.66 7.36
CA ILE A 144 23.35 -3.69 7.15
C ILE A 144 24.12 -3.40 8.45
N ALA A 145 23.42 -3.25 9.57
CA ALA A 145 24.07 -3.03 10.87
C ALA A 145 24.95 -4.22 11.26
N THR A 146 24.44 -5.44 11.12
CA THR A 146 25.22 -6.66 11.44
C THR A 146 26.45 -6.82 10.55
N LEU A 147 26.33 -6.52 9.26
CA LEU A 147 27.45 -6.62 8.31
C LEU A 147 28.57 -5.61 8.59
N ILE A 148 28.21 -4.43 9.08
CA ILE A 148 29.16 -3.34 9.34
C ILE A 148 29.75 -3.43 10.77
N GLY A 149 29.25 -4.34 11.61
CA GLY A 149 29.74 -4.54 12.98
C GLY A 149 29.01 -3.69 14.03
N GLY A 150 27.79 -3.24 13.74
CA GLY A 150 26.84 -2.79 14.75
C GLY A 150 26.31 -3.98 15.54
N GLY A 151 26.43 -3.92 16.86
CA GLY A 151 25.99 -4.98 17.75
C GLY A 151 24.54 -5.36 17.48
N SER A 152 24.32 -6.66 17.28
CA SER A 152 23.01 -7.29 17.29
C SER A 152 22.24 -6.87 18.55
N LEU A 153 21.21 -6.05 18.39
CA LEU A 153 20.23 -5.84 19.45
C LEU A 153 19.55 -7.19 19.69
N ASN A 154 19.85 -7.82 20.84
CA ASN A 154 19.14 -8.94 21.47
C ASN A 154 18.01 -9.54 20.60
N MET A 155 18.33 -10.49 19.73
CA MET A 155 17.39 -11.01 18.73
C MET A 155 16.44 -12.11 19.28
N TYR A 156 16.20 -12.18 20.60
CA TYR A 156 15.27 -13.14 21.25
C TYR A 156 14.61 -12.61 22.54
N MET A 157 14.07 -11.39 22.55
CA MET A 157 13.16 -10.96 23.63
C MET A 157 11.91 -10.31 23.06
#